data_AF-A0A182IP01-F1
#
_entry.id   AF-A0A182IP01-F1
#
_cell.length_a   1.000
_cell.length_b   1.000
_cell.length_c   1.000
_cell.angle_alpha   90.00
_cell.angle_beta   90.00
_cell.angle_gamma   90.00
#
_symmetry.space_group_name_H-M   'P 1'
#
loop_
_entity.id
_entity.type
_entity.pdbx_description
1 polymer ?
#
loop_
_entity_poly.entity_id
_entity_poly.type
_entity_poly.pdbx_seq_one_letter_code
_entity_poly.pdbx_strand_id
1 'polypeptide(L)'
;MVSKSANYCCTNPADPKGLMLLCEVALGDMQEYTNAHYVKKLPTGKHSVKGIGRTQPDPSASHTRPDGVEIPLGKGVTDEKALGSLLYNEFIVYDVGQVNCQYLFKMNFKYNY
;
A
#
# COMPACT_ATOMS: atom_id res chain seq x y z
N MET A 1 2.55 -0.05 4.06
CA MET A 1 3.15 -0.96 5.07
C MET A 1 3.75 -2.17 4.38
N VAL A 2 5.04 -2.46 4.61
CA VAL A 2 5.74 -3.57 3.94
C VAL A 2 5.16 -4.95 4.29
N SER A 3 4.78 -5.17 5.55
CA SER A 3 4.28 -6.47 6.03
C SER A 3 3.03 -6.96 5.31
N LYS A 4 2.12 -6.06 4.94
CA LYS A 4 0.90 -6.42 4.19
C LYS A 4 1.22 -6.98 2.81
N SER A 5 2.07 -6.29 2.05
CA SER A 5 2.50 -6.75 0.72
C SER A 5 3.38 -8.00 0.80
N ALA A 6 4.18 -8.14 1.85
CA ALA A 6 5.09 -9.27 2.04
C ALA A 6 4.38 -10.63 2.13
N ASN A 7 3.13 -10.68 2.61
CA ASN A 7 2.34 -11.91 2.64
C ASN A 7 2.07 -12.48 1.24
N TYR A 8 2.07 -11.65 0.20
CA TYR A 8 1.88 -12.10 -1.18
C TYR A 8 3.13 -12.75 -1.79
N CYS A 9 4.27 -12.72 -1.09
CA CYS A 9 5.46 -13.47 -1.50
C CYS A 9 5.30 -14.99 -1.27
N CYS A 10 4.32 -15.43 -0.47
CA CYS A 10 4.03 -16.84 -0.20
C CYS A 10 5.26 -17.67 0.25
N THR A 11 6.22 -17.03 0.95
CA THR A 11 7.42 -17.68 1.48
C THR A 11 7.08 -18.63 2.63
N ASN A 12 7.98 -19.55 2.95
CA ASN A 12 7.84 -20.49 4.06
C ASN A 12 9.22 -20.80 4.70
N PRO A 13 9.29 -21.55 5.82
CA PRO A 13 10.58 -21.85 6.45
C PRO A 13 11.59 -22.59 5.55
N ALA A 14 11.12 -23.42 4.61
CA ALA A 14 11.99 -24.13 3.66
C ALA A 14 12.45 -23.23 2.49
N ASP A 15 11.64 -22.25 2.10
CA ASP A 15 12.00 -21.22 1.11
C ASP A 15 11.68 -19.80 1.63
N PRO A 16 12.58 -19.21 2.44
CA PRO A 16 12.32 -17.95 3.13
C PRO A 16 12.65 -16.73 2.28
N LYS A 17 12.97 -16.87 0.99
CA LYS A 17 13.40 -15.75 0.15
C LYS A 17 12.27 -15.27 -0.74
N GLY A 18 11.83 -14.02 -0.54
CA GLY A 18 10.78 -13.40 -1.35
C GLY A 18 11.29 -12.20 -2.15
N LEU A 19 10.59 -11.87 -3.23
CA LEU A 19 10.82 -10.66 -4.00
C LEU A 19 9.70 -9.65 -3.75
N MET A 20 10.05 -8.39 -3.55
CA MET A 20 9.09 -7.31 -3.31
C MET A 20 9.43 -6.09 -4.17
N LEU A 21 8.40 -5.49 -4.76
CA LEU A 21 8.52 -4.27 -5.54
C LEU A 21 8.25 -3.05 -4.67
N LEU A 22 8.97 -1.96 -4.95
CA LEU A 22 8.60 -0.61 -4.54
C LEU A 22 8.49 0.24 -5.79
N CYS A 23 7.27 0.69 -6.04
CA CYS A 23 6.90 1.47 -7.22
C CYS A 23 6.54 2.89 -6.81
N GLU A 24 6.86 3.83 -7.68
CA GLU A 24 6.17 5.10 -7.72
C GLU A 24 4.80 4.89 -8.38
N VAL A 25 3.74 5.37 -7.73
CA VAL A 25 2.36 5.16 -8.19
C VAL A 25 1.66 6.51 -8.26
N ALA A 26 1.24 6.91 -9.46
CA ALA A 26 0.52 8.15 -9.69
C ALA A 26 -0.94 8.02 -9.26
N LEU A 27 -1.21 8.24 -7.97
CA LEU A 27 -2.54 8.06 -7.39
C LEU A 27 -3.55 9.14 -7.83
N GLY A 28 -3.11 10.38 -8.01
CA GLY A 28 -3.97 11.53 -8.30
C GLY A 28 -5.11 11.68 -7.27
N ASP A 29 -6.25 12.22 -7.71
CA ASP A 29 -7.46 12.25 -6.87
C ASP A 29 -8.04 10.85 -6.65
N MET A 30 -7.99 10.40 -5.39
CA MET A 30 -8.44 9.07 -4.99
C MET A 30 -9.94 9.05 -4.65
N GLN A 31 -10.65 7.99 -5.04
CA GLN A 31 -11.94 7.64 -4.47
C GLN A 31 -11.72 6.79 -3.22
N GLU A 32 -12.24 7.23 -2.08
CA GLU A 32 -12.07 6.50 -0.82
C GLU A 32 -13.25 5.57 -0.52
N TYR A 33 -12.96 4.39 0.02
CA TYR A 33 -13.96 3.43 0.51
C TYR A 33 -13.53 2.87 1.87
N THR A 34 -14.49 2.73 2.78
CA THR A 34 -14.31 2.11 4.10
C THR A 34 -14.69 0.63 4.13
N ASN A 35 -15.44 0.17 3.13
CA ASN A 35 -15.88 -1.22 2.98
C ASN A 35 -15.54 -1.73 1.58
N ALA A 36 -15.52 -3.06 1.42
CA ALA A 36 -15.31 -3.69 0.13
C ALA A 36 -16.35 -3.19 -0.88
N HIS A 37 -15.87 -2.71 -2.03
CA HIS A 37 -16.72 -2.17 -3.08
C HIS A 37 -16.22 -2.65 -4.44
N TYR A 38 -17.09 -3.27 -5.23
CA TYR A 38 -16.74 -3.72 -6.57
C TYR A 38 -16.82 -2.55 -7.56
N VAL A 39 -15.67 -1.95 -7.86
CA VAL A 39 -15.56 -0.77 -8.73
C VAL A 39 -15.51 -1.19 -10.20
N LYS A 40 -16.56 -0.87 -10.96
CA LYS A 40 -16.62 -1.08 -12.41
C LYS A 40 -16.09 0.11 -13.22
N LYS A 41 -16.28 1.32 -12.69
CA LYS A 41 -15.86 2.58 -13.30
C LYS A 41 -15.61 3.59 -12.20
N LEU A 42 -14.53 4.36 -12.32
CA LEU A 42 -14.24 5.44 -11.38
C LEU A 42 -15.23 6.61 -11.57
N PRO A 43 -15.61 7.31 -10.48
CA PRO A 43 -16.31 8.58 -10.59
C PRO A 43 -15.51 9.59 -11.43
N THR A 44 -16.20 10.51 -12.09
CA THR A 44 -15.55 11.58 -12.88
C THR A 44 -14.55 12.35 -12.02
N GLY A 45 -13.33 12.52 -12.53
CA GLY A 45 -12.24 13.22 -11.84
C GLY A 45 -11.49 12.38 -10.81
N LYS A 46 -11.82 11.08 -10.64
CA LYS A 46 -11.04 10.15 -9.81
C LYS A 46 -10.11 9.30 -10.67
N HIS A 47 -8.90 9.08 -10.17
CA HIS A 47 -7.82 8.40 -10.92
C HIS A 47 -7.41 7.07 -10.28
N SER A 48 -7.77 6.86 -9.02
CA SER A 48 -7.44 5.65 -8.26
C SER A 48 -8.43 5.45 -7.12
N VAL A 49 -8.30 4.34 -6.41
CA VAL A 49 -9.07 4.03 -5.21
C VAL A 49 -8.14 3.88 -4.02
N LYS A 50 -8.60 4.39 -2.86
CA LYS A 50 -8.01 4.13 -1.56
C LYS A 50 -8.99 3.37 -0.68
N GLY A 51 -8.66 2.13 -0.35
CA GLY A 51 -9.30 1.41 0.74
C GLY A 51 -8.78 1.95 2.06
N ILE A 52 -9.65 2.54 2.89
CA ILE A 52 -9.26 3.09 4.19
C ILE A 52 -9.18 1.95 5.21
N GLY A 53 -7.98 1.71 5.73
CA GLY A 53 -7.75 0.79 6.83
C GLY A 53 -7.63 1.47 8.18
N ARG A 54 -7.76 0.69 9.25
CA ARG A 54 -7.63 1.17 10.63
C ARG A 54 -6.23 1.65 10.97
N THR A 55 -5.21 1.01 10.43
CA THR A 55 -3.80 1.34 10.67
C THR A 55 -3.15 1.89 9.41
N GLN A 56 -2.44 3.02 9.55
CA GLN A 56 -1.66 3.64 8.48
C GLN A 56 -0.30 4.13 9.01
N PRO A 57 0.71 4.38 8.15
CA PRO A 57 1.92 5.09 8.57
C PRO A 57 1.56 6.46 9.14
N ASP A 58 2.23 6.86 10.22
CA ASP A 58 2.13 8.21 10.79
C ASP A 58 2.42 9.26 9.71
N PRO A 59 1.44 10.07 9.30
CA PRO A 59 1.61 11.06 8.23
C PRO A 59 2.64 12.15 8.58
N SER A 60 2.88 12.42 9.87
CA SER A 60 3.86 13.42 10.30
C SER A 60 5.31 12.99 10.05
N ALA A 61 5.53 11.70 9.82
CA ALA A 61 6.82 11.10 9.51
C ALA A 61 6.96 10.73 8.02
N SER A 62 6.06 11.20 7.15
CA SER A 62 6.24 11.09 5.71
C SER A 62 7.48 11.86 5.25
N HIS A 63 8.19 11.30 4.27
CA HIS A 63 9.32 11.96 3.62
C HIS A 63 8.98 12.23 2.16
N THR A 64 9.10 13.48 1.73
CA THR A 64 8.92 13.86 0.33
C THR A 64 10.28 14.02 -0.34
N ARG A 65 10.48 13.28 -1.45
CA ARG A 65 11.68 13.40 -2.28
C ARG A 65 11.73 14.75 -3.01
N PRO A 66 12.90 15.19 -3.51
CA PRO A 66 13.01 16.45 -4.27
C PRO A 66 12.18 16.51 -5.56
N ASP A 67 11.82 15.35 -6.13
CA ASP A 67 10.94 15.23 -7.30
C ASP A 67 9.44 15.20 -6.95
N GLY A 68 9.09 15.36 -5.67
CA GLY A 68 7.70 15.45 -5.20
C GLY A 68 7.07 14.11 -4.82
N VAL A 69 7.78 12.98 -4.94
CA VAL A 69 7.24 11.68 -4.53
C VAL A 69 7.20 11.55 -3.01
N GLU A 70 6.01 11.31 -2.46
CA GLU A 70 5.81 11.03 -1.04
C GLU A 70 6.17 9.57 -0.70
N ILE A 71 6.96 9.39 0.37
CA ILE A 71 7.28 8.09 0.96
C ILE A 71 6.68 8.05 2.38
N PRO A 72 5.56 7.34 2.58
CA PRO A 72 4.92 7.20 3.88
C PRO A 72 5.65 6.15 4.74
N LEU A 73 6.74 6.57 5.39
CA LEU A 73 7.66 5.73 6.15
C LEU A 73 7.46 5.76 7.68
N GLY A 74 6.44 6.48 8.14
CA GLY A 74 6.09 6.57 9.55
C GLY A 74 5.77 5.21 10.18
N LYS A 75 5.89 5.14 11.52
CA LYS A 75 5.40 3.98 12.29
C LYS A 75 3.89 3.82 12.10
N GLY A 76 3.38 2.60 12.21
CA GLY A 76 1.94 2.36 12.14
C GLY A 76 1.21 3.04 13.31
N VAL A 77 0.22 3.88 12.99
CA VAL A 77 -0.73 4.47 13.93
C VAL A 77 -2.12 3.91 13.62
N THR A 78 -2.86 3.55 14.66
CA THR A 78 -4.19 2.94 14.54
C THR A 78 -5.25 3.94 14.99
N ASP A 79 -6.28 4.11 14.16
CA ASP A 79 -7.51 4.80 14.54
C ASP A 79 -8.54 3.76 14.99
N GLU A 80 -8.78 3.69 16.30
CA GLU A 80 -9.78 2.80 16.90
C GLU A 80 -11.22 3.17 16.53
N LYS A 81 -11.46 4.38 16.03
CA LYS A 81 -12.77 4.85 15.57
C LYS A 81 -12.99 4.64 14.07
N ALA A 82 -11.98 4.16 13.34
CA ALA A 82 -12.07 3.95 11.91
C ALA A 82 -13.21 2.96 11.58
N LEU A 83 -14.16 3.46 10.79
CA LEU A 83 -15.28 2.67 10.28
C LEU A 83 -14.76 1.81 9.12
N GLY A 84 -14.96 0.49 9.21
CA GLY A 84 -14.53 -0.44 8.16
C GLY A 84 -13.91 -1.74 8.68
N SER A 85 -13.80 -2.72 7.79
CA SER A 85 -13.21 -4.03 8.05
C SER A 85 -11.72 -4.13 7.65
N LEU A 86 -11.20 -3.17 6.89
CA LEU A 86 -9.80 -3.14 6.46
C LEU A 86 -8.87 -2.83 7.64
N LEU A 87 -7.89 -3.69 7.89
CA LEU A 87 -6.87 -3.43 8.92
C LEU A 87 -5.84 -2.38 8.48
N TYR A 88 -5.52 -2.32 7.19
CA TYR A 88 -4.52 -1.43 6.63
C TYR A 88 -4.98 -0.86 5.29
N ASN A 89 -4.49 0.32 4.94
CA ASN A 89 -4.79 0.96 3.65
C ASN A 89 -4.48 0.06 2.45
N GLU A 90 -5.22 0.27 1.35
CA GLU A 90 -4.95 -0.27 0.01
C GLU A 90 -5.02 0.85 -1.00
N PHE A 91 -4.15 0.80 -2.00
CA PHE A 91 -4.09 1.77 -3.08
C PHE A 91 -4.21 1.01 -4.40
N ILE A 92 -5.21 1.36 -5.20
CA ILE A 92 -5.58 0.64 -6.41
C ILE A 92 -5.62 1.63 -7.57
N VAL A 93 -4.83 1.36 -8.60
CA VAL A 93 -4.84 2.07 -9.89
C VAL A 93 -5.47 1.19 -10.96
N TYR A 94 -6.02 1.82 -11.99
CA TYR A 94 -6.77 1.14 -13.06
C TYR A 94 -6.11 1.28 -14.43
N ASP A 95 -4.97 1.98 -14.50
CA ASP A 95 -4.13 2.11 -15.67
C ASP A 95 -2.69 1.69 -15.31
N VAL A 96 -2.11 0.82 -16.12
CA VAL A 96 -0.70 0.38 -16.00
C VAL A 96 0.28 1.54 -16.16
N GLY A 97 -0.08 2.58 -16.91
CA GLY A 97 0.72 3.80 -17.04
C GLY A 97 0.89 4.58 -15.74
N GLN A 98 0.09 4.30 -14.71
CA GLN A 98 0.23 4.94 -13.38
C GLN A 98 1.31 4.30 -12.51
N VAL A 99 1.96 3.22 -12.94
CA VAL A 99 2.93 2.47 -12.13
C VAL A 99 4.32 2.56 -12.74
N ASN A 100 5.28 3.05 -11.97
CA ASN A 100 6.69 3.08 -12.33
C ASN A 100 7.52 2.28 -11.29
N CYS A 101 8.03 1.11 -11.68
CA CYS A 101 8.81 0.23 -10.80
C CYS A 101 10.22 0.81 -10.55
N GLN A 102 10.51 1.20 -9.31
CA GLN A 102 11.78 1.86 -8.97
C GLN A 102 12.79 0.88 -8.36
N TYR A 103 12.32 -0.04 -7.50
CA TYR A 103 13.19 -0.96 -6.77
C TYR A 103 12.59 -2.36 -6.70
N LEU A 104 13.48 -3.36 -6.74
CA LEU A 104 13.19 -4.75 -6.45
C LEU A 104 14.03 -5.20 -5.25
N PHE A 105 13.37 -5.56 -4.16
CA PHE A 105 14.00 -6.08 -2.96
C PHE A 105 13.99 -7.60 -2.98
N LYS A 106 15.14 -8.20 -2.67
CA LYS A 106 15.24 -9.60 -2.26
C LYS A 106 15.23 -9.67 -0.75
N MET A 107 14.15 -10.18 -0.18
CA MET A 107 13.92 -10.25 1.25
C MET A 107 14.18 -11.65 1.79
N ASN A 108 14.72 -11.73 3.00
CA ASN A 108 14.92 -12.98 3.73
C ASN A 108 13.99 -12.99 4.96
N PHE A 109 12.95 -13.80 4.92
CA PHE A 109 11.92 -13.91 5.95
C PHE A 109 12.42 -14.78 7.11
N LYS A 110 12.29 -14.29 8.34
CA LYS A 110 12.74 -14.99 9.54
C LYS A 110 11.52 -15.56 10.27
N TYR A 111 11.39 -16.88 10.21
CA TYR A 111 10.36 -17.65 10.92
C TYR A 111 10.91 -18.12 12.27
N ASN A 112 10.03 -18.24 13.27
CA ASN A 112 10.39 -18.62 14.65
C ASN A 112 10.00 -20.07 14.99
N TYR A 113 9.83 -20.93 13.99
CA TYR A 113 9.40 -22.33 14.14
C TYR A 113 10.07 -23.21 13.09
#